data_AF-A0A075G8A2-F1
#
_entry.id   AF-A0A075G8A2-F1
#
_cell.length_a   1.000
_cell.length_b   1.000
_cell.length_c   1.000
_cell.angle_alpha   90.00
_cell.angle_beta   90.00
_cell.angle_gamma   90.00
#
_symmetry.space_group_name_H-M   'P 1'
#
loop_
_entity.id
_entity.type
_entity.pdbx_description
1 polymer ?
#
loop_
_entity_poly.entity_id
_entity_poly.type
_entity_poly.pdbx_seq_one_letter_code
_entity_poly.pdbx_strand_id
1 'polypeptide(L)' 'NPKEDVERFIVVDVKYKKTLKRPVTLTEIKNNKKFKDWELVRISRLSVMPVPKLIWDEIIKISQD' A
#
# COMPACT_ATOMS: atom_id res chain seq x y z
N ASN A 1 19.86 6.15 -5.23
CA ASN A 1 20.27 5.34 -4.06
C ASN A 1 19.94 6.14 -2.81
N PRO A 2 19.33 5.59 -1.73
CA PRO A 2 19.02 6.36 -0.51
C PRO A 2 20.25 7.01 0.16
N LYS A 3 21.46 6.58 -0.20
CA LYS A 3 22.74 7.16 0.25
C LYS A 3 23.25 8.30 -0.63
N GLU A 4 22.56 8.62 -1.74
CA GLU A 4 22.91 9.75 -2.59
C GLU A 4 22.26 11.02 -2.04
N ASP A 5 23.06 12.07 -1.86
CA ASP A 5 22.59 13.38 -1.45
C ASP A 5 22.22 14.21 -2.68
N VAL A 6 21.01 14.00 -3.21
CA VAL A 6 20.46 14.75 -4.35
C VAL A 6 19.11 15.34 -3.91
N GLU A 7 18.99 16.67 -3.93
CA GLU A 7 17.83 17.44 -3.42
C GLU A 7 16.46 16.92 -3.88
N ARG A 8 16.36 16.42 -5.13
CA ARG A 8 15.09 15.89 -5.68
C ARG A 8 14.64 14.56 -5.06
N PHE A 9 15.53 13.83 -4.38
CA PHE A 9 15.23 12.55 -3.79
C PHE A 9 14.94 12.73 -2.30
N ILE A 10 13.70 12.46 -1.91
CA ILE A 10 13.27 12.54 -0.51
C ILE A 10 13.36 11.14 0.09
N VAL A 11 14.00 11.04 1.25
CA VAL A 11 14.10 9.81 2.04
C VAL A 11 13.30 9.99 3.34
N VAL A 12 12.61 8.94 3.76
CA VAL A 12 11.82 8.93 4.99
C VAL A 12 12.15 7.72 5.84
N ASP A 13 12.24 7.93 7.16
CA ASP A 13 12.40 6.86 8.13
C ASP A 13 11.03 6.32 8.55
N VAL A 14 10.86 4.99 8.51
CA VAL A 14 9.66 4.31 9.01
C VAL A 14 10.02 3.38 10.15
N LYS A 15 9.05 3.19 11.07
CA LYS A 15 9.19 2.26 12.19
C LYS A 15 8.16 1.15 12.08
N TYR A 16 8.55 -0.04 12.49
CA TYR A 16 7.63 -1.17 12.62
C TYR A 16 6.50 -0.81 13.59
N LYS A 17 5.26 -1.12 13.20
CA LYS A 17 4.07 -0.92 14.04
C LYS A 17 3.49 -2.25 14.50
N LYS A 18 3.09 -3.10 13.56
CA LYS A 18 2.55 -4.46 13.81
C LYS A 18 2.55 -5.29 12.53
N THR A 19 2.60 -6.61 12.69
CA THR A 19 2.29 -7.56 11.62
C THR A 19 0.77 -7.78 11.52
N LEU A 20 0.26 -8.03 10.31
CA LEU A 20 -1.13 -8.46 10.09
C LEU A 20 -1.26 -9.96 10.39
N LYS A 21 -2.48 -10.49 10.63
CA LYS A 21 -2.63 -11.93 10.91
C LYS A 21 -2.25 -12.79 9.70
N ARG A 22 -2.59 -12.31 8.51
CA ARG A 22 -2.17 -12.90 7.23
C ARG A 22 -1.87 -11.83 6.19
N PRO A 23 -1.05 -12.14 5.16
CA PRO A 23 -0.88 -11.23 4.03
C PRO A 23 -2.19 -11.09 3.23
N VAL A 24 -2.42 -9.88 2.71
CA VAL A 24 -3.45 -9.60 1.70
C VAL A 24 -2.77 -9.58 0.34
N THR A 25 -3.11 -10.53 -0.53
CA THR A 25 -2.43 -10.71 -1.81
C THR A 25 -2.90 -9.70 -2.86
N LEU A 26 -2.05 -9.40 -3.84
CA LEU A 26 -2.42 -8.55 -4.97
C LEU A 26 -3.60 -9.14 -5.76
N THR A 27 -3.70 -10.46 -5.84
CA THR A 27 -4.83 -11.16 -6.49
C THR A 27 -6.14 -10.88 -5.77
N GLU A 28 -6.18 -10.97 -4.43
CA GLU A 28 -7.37 -10.60 -3.63
C GLU A 28 -7.75 -9.14 -3.85
N ILE A 29 -6.75 -8.24 -3.86
CA ILE A 29 -6.98 -6.81 -4.10
C ILE A 29 -7.58 -6.58 -5.50
N LYS A 30 -7.01 -7.18 -6.55
CA LYS A 30 -7.50 -7.01 -7.93
C LYS A 30 -8.88 -7.61 -8.15
N ASN A 31 -9.24 -8.67 -7.43
CA ASN A 31 -10.54 -9.32 -7.55
C ASN A 31 -11.66 -8.60 -6.77
N ASN A 32 -11.33 -7.70 -5.84
CA ASN A 32 -12.32 -6.96 -5.07
C ASN A 32 -12.65 -5.61 -5.73
N LYS A 33 -13.90 -5.47 -6.18
CA LYS A 33 -14.42 -4.27 -6.88
C LYS A 33 -14.29 -2.98 -6.08
N LYS A 34 -14.17 -3.03 -4.74
CA LYS A 34 -13.95 -1.86 -3.90
C LYS A 34 -12.60 -1.18 -4.15
N PHE A 35 -11.61 -1.91 -4.66
CA PHE A 35 -10.27 -1.39 -4.94
C PHE A 35 -10.06 -0.95 -6.39
N LYS A 36 -11.07 -1.11 -7.26
CA LYS A 36 -10.92 -0.96 -8.72
C LYS A 36 -10.35 0.41 -9.15
N ASP A 37 -10.70 1.46 -8.41
CA ASP A 37 -10.33 2.85 -8.74
C ASP A 37 -9.07 3.31 -7.99
N TRP A 38 -8.54 2.48 -7.08
CA TRP A 38 -7.36 2.81 -6.29
C TRP A 38 -6.08 2.74 -7.13
N GLU A 39 -5.14 3.65 -6.86
CA GLU A 39 -3.91 3.82 -7.63
C GLU A 39 -3.08 2.54 -7.72
N LEU A 40 -3.08 1.70 -6.69
CA LEU A 40 -2.37 0.41 -6.70
C LEU A 40 -2.81 -0.49 -7.86
N VAL A 41 -4.12 -0.47 -8.18
CA VAL A 41 -4.70 -1.32 -9.22
C VAL A 41 -4.51 -0.68 -10.60
N ARG A 42 -4.60 0.64 -10.70
CA ARG A 42 -4.56 1.37 -11.98
C ARG A 42 -3.14 1.69 -12.46
N ILE A 43 -2.20 1.95 -11.57
CA ILE A 43 -0.86 2.47 -11.89
C ILE A 43 0.21 1.49 -11.41
N SER A 44 0.54 0.52 -12.26
CA SER A 44 1.37 -0.64 -11.90
C SER A 44 2.80 -0.33 -11.44
N ARG A 45 3.34 0.85 -11.80
CA ARG A 45 4.72 1.26 -11.49
C ARG A 45 4.81 2.34 -10.41
N LEU A 46 3.71 2.68 -9.75
CA LEU A 46 3.70 3.65 -8.66
C LEU A 46 4.05 2.95 -7.34
N SER A 47 5.15 3.33 -6.71
CA SER A 47 5.67 2.70 -5.48
C SER A 47 5.15 3.35 -4.20
N VAL A 48 4.67 4.60 -4.26
CA VAL A 48 4.13 5.35 -3.11
C VAL A 48 2.85 6.04 -3.55
N MET A 49 1.79 5.91 -2.75
CA MET A 49 0.47 6.43 -3.05
C MET A 49 -0.32 6.67 -1.76
N PRO A 50 -1.30 7.58 -1.77
CA PRO A 50 -2.24 7.70 -0.66
C PRO A 50 -3.12 6.45 -0.54
N VAL A 51 -3.55 6.16 0.70
CA VAL A 51 -4.52 5.09 0.97
C VAL A 51 -5.77 5.72 1.59
N PRO A 52 -6.89 5.80 0.85
CA PRO A 52 -8.15 6.30 1.41
C PRO A 52 -8.60 5.46 2.61
N LYS A 53 -9.26 6.09 3.59
CA LYS A 53 -9.68 5.40 4.82
C LYS A 53 -10.54 4.15 4.54
N LEU A 54 -11.47 4.23 3.59
CA LEU A 54 -12.33 3.11 3.20
C LEU A 54 -11.53 1.91 2.64
N ILE A 55 -10.46 2.19 1.89
CA ILE A 55 -9.55 1.17 1.37
C ILE A 55 -8.74 0.55 2.52
N TRP A 56 -8.20 1.39 3.40
CA TRP A 56 -7.44 0.93 4.56
C TRP A 56 -8.27 0.01 5.46
N ASP A 57 -9.49 0.42 5.81
CA ASP A 57 -10.38 -0.37 6.66
C ASP A 57 -10.72 -1.73 6.05
N GLU A 58 -10.93 -1.79 4.72
CA GLU A 58 -11.19 -3.04 4.01
C GLU A 58 -9.95 -3.96 4.01
N ILE A 59 -8.75 -3.42 3.77
CA ILE A 59 -7.50 -4.19 3.84
C ILE A 59 -7.31 -4.78 5.24
N ILE A 60 -7.53 -3.96 6.28
CA ILE A 60 -7.44 -4.45 7.66
C ILE A 60 -8.45 -5.57 7.88
N LYS A 61 -9.72 -5.41 7.47
CA LYS A 61 -10.74 -6.46 7.60
C LYS A 61 -10.29 -7.79 6.96
N ILE A 62 -9.91 -7.77 5.68
CA ILE A 62 -9.45 -8.97 4.94
C ILE A 62 -8.26 -9.63 5.64
N SER A 63 -7.37 -8.82 6.21
CA SER A 63 -6.17 -9.33 6.90
C SER A 63 -6.45 -9.98 8.27
N GLN A 64 -7.65 -9.80 8.83
CA GLN A 64 -8.04 -10.36 10.12
C GLN A 64 -8.88 -11.64 10.00
N ASP A 65 -9.39 -11.93 8.80
CA ASP A 65 -10.07 -13.16 8.40
C ASP A 65 -9.06 -14.31 8.28
#